data_AF-A0A1V6YSZ5-F1
#
_entry.id   AF-A0A1V6YSZ5-F1
#
_cell.length_a   1.000
_cell.length_b   1.000
_cell.length_c   1.000
_cell.angle_alpha   90.00
_cell.angle_beta   90.00
_cell.angle_gamma   90.00
#
_symmetry.space_group_name_H-M   'P 1'
#
loop_
_entity.id
_entity.type
_entity.pdbx_description
1 polymer ?
#
loop_
_entity_poly.entity_id
_entity_poly.type
_entity_poly.pdbx_seq_one_letter_code
_entity_poly.pdbx_strand_id
1 'polypeptide(L)'
;MRPLTLPLLVSMYQCKTNNYAVKSTNCMTFRPVLLVAGAMVLALMTPVNVHAARKYTSSQQSLMVARDRKMQVLSEVLQLIRQIKFSAQETRWEGIIGQSREEELRAQWSAFRCHISQLAVYLTTPVILSVVCLGTHALMYQTLSAPTAFSAIAVLNSIEIVMYALPDCVARTATGLNSMKRIRQHLESRENNPRTDSAAAVEFSNATLGWTGTLPGQAVDSILHGVTLCFPPSKLSLVTGPAGCGKSLLLASTLGESTLLGGTIRGPRDGKYAYVAQVPWLENTSIRNNILFSNLLDISRYNKVLFACDLYQDLSLFPGGDATEVGPNGVNLSGGQKWRLSLARALYSPANILVMDDIFSAVDVHTASHLYTNALTRHLAKDRTRILVTSPIIFPCVFRKLTTLSL
;
A
#
# COMPACT_ATOMS: atom_id res chain seq x y z
N MET A 1 28.65 -4.42 4.67
CA MET A 1 29.31 -3.21 5.21
C MET A 1 30.81 -3.47 5.30
N ARG A 2 31.59 -2.95 4.33
CA ARG A 2 33.06 -2.86 4.39
C ARG A 2 33.38 -1.36 4.26
N PRO A 3 34.23 -0.77 5.13
CA PRO A 3 34.54 0.64 5.04
C PRO A 3 35.57 0.86 3.92
N LEU A 4 35.12 1.50 2.84
CA LEU A 4 35.93 2.00 1.73
C LEU A 4 36.50 3.37 2.10
N THR A 5 37.35 3.43 3.12
CA THR A 5 38.02 4.68 3.55
C THR A 5 39.42 4.39 4.06
N LEU A 6 40.30 3.84 3.21
CA LEU A 6 41.72 3.71 3.54
C LEU A 6 42.77 3.84 2.40
N PRO A 7 42.51 4.35 1.16
CA PRO A 7 43.61 4.65 0.25
C PRO A 7 44.27 6.02 0.48
N LEU A 8 43.55 7.00 1.06
CA LEU A 8 44.04 8.39 1.17
C LEU A 8 45.08 8.58 2.29
N LEU A 9 44.94 7.85 3.41
CA LEU A 9 45.90 7.92 4.52
C LEU A 9 47.18 7.11 4.27
N VAL A 10 47.10 6.03 3.49
CA VAL A 10 48.28 5.19 3.17
C VAL A 10 49.17 5.87 2.13
N SER A 11 48.58 6.60 1.17
CA SER A 11 49.35 7.38 0.19
C SER A 11 50.15 8.53 0.83
N MET A 12 49.62 9.14 1.91
CA MET A 12 50.36 10.17 2.66
C MET A 12 51.44 9.60 3.58
N TYR A 13 51.35 8.34 4.01
CA TYR A 13 52.30 7.75 4.96
C TYR A 13 53.49 7.02 4.31
N GLN A 14 53.38 6.55 3.06
CA GLN A 14 54.49 5.88 2.37
C GLN A 14 55.52 6.83 1.73
N CYS A 15 55.27 8.14 1.73
CA CYS A 15 56.23 9.14 1.24
C CYS A 15 57.19 9.61 2.36
N LYS A 16 57.81 8.69 3.11
CA LYS A 16 58.80 9.04 4.16
C LYS A 16 60.06 8.17 4.18
N THR A 17 60.24 7.24 3.24
CA THR A 17 61.36 6.28 3.27
C THR A 17 62.04 6.10 1.91
N ASN A 18 62.40 7.18 1.21
CA ASN A 18 63.46 7.08 0.19
C ASN A 18 64.22 8.40 0.00
N ASN A 19 65.52 8.34 0.30
CA ASN A 19 66.47 9.45 0.48
C ASN A 19 67.00 10.08 -0.84
N TYR A 20 66.12 10.30 -1.83
CA TYR A 20 66.47 11.03 -3.06
C TYR A 20 65.53 12.20 -3.39
N ALA A 21 64.61 12.55 -2.49
CA ALA A 21 63.55 13.53 -2.72
C ALA A 21 63.82 14.93 -2.12
N VAL A 22 65.06 15.42 -2.13
CA VAL A 22 65.44 16.74 -1.55
C VAL A 22 65.66 17.83 -2.62
N LYS A 23 65.27 17.59 -3.88
CA LYS A 23 65.21 18.64 -4.92
C LYS A 23 63.87 18.79 -5.64
N SER A 24 62.86 17.96 -5.35
CA SER A 24 61.49 18.13 -5.85
C SER A 24 60.52 18.71 -4.82
N THR A 25 61.00 18.99 -3.60
CA THR A 25 60.22 19.53 -2.48
C THR A 25 59.81 21.00 -2.65
N ASN A 26 60.18 21.64 -3.77
CA ASN A 26 59.67 22.95 -4.18
C ASN A 26 58.37 22.90 -5.00
N CYS A 27 57.86 21.71 -5.36
CA CYS A 27 56.63 21.58 -6.17
C CYS A 27 55.33 21.49 -5.35
N MET A 28 55.40 21.26 -4.03
CA MET A 28 54.22 20.96 -3.21
C MET A 28 54.03 21.87 -2.00
N THR A 29 54.76 22.98 -1.89
CA THR A 29 54.17 24.13 -1.21
C THR A 29 53.10 24.69 -2.14
N PHE A 30 51.86 24.18 -2.03
CA PHE A 30 50.69 24.90 -2.52
C PHE A 30 50.78 26.29 -1.91
N ARG A 31 51.30 27.24 -2.68
CA ARG A 31 51.55 28.59 -2.18
C ARG A 31 50.20 29.13 -1.72
N PRO A 32 50.11 29.80 -0.55
CA PRO A 32 48.84 30.14 0.09
C PRO A 32 47.88 30.88 -0.85
N VAL A 33 48.44 31.63 -1.82
CA VAL A 33 47.71 32.33 -2.89
C VAL A 33 46.82 31.39 -3.72
N LEU A 34 47.29 30.20 -4.08
CA LEU A 34 46.54 29.22 -4.88
C LEU A 34 45.35 28.66 -4.09
N LEU A 35 45.55 28.39 -2.81
CA LEU A 35 44.51 27.91 -1.91
C LEU A 35 43.45 28.98 -1.64
N VAL A 36 43.87 30.24 -1.47
CA VAL A 36 42.96 31.38 -1.27
C VAL A 36 42.13 31.65 -2.54
N ALA A 37 42.76 31.65 -3.72
CA ALA A 37 42.06 31.83 -4.99
C ALA A 37 41.04 30.71 -5.24
N GLY A 38 41.43 29.45 -5.02
CA GLY A 38 40.53 28.31 -5.12
C GLY A 38 39.39 28.33 -4.11
N ALA A 39 39.67 28.67 -2.85
CA ALA A 39 38.67 28.79 -1.80
C ALA A 39 37.65 29.90 -2.11
N MET A 40 38.08 31.04 -2.67
CA MET A 40 37.20 32.12 -3.09
C MET A 40 36.26 31.70 -4.22
N VAL A 41 36.76 30.96 -5.23
CA VAL A 41 35.93 30.43 -6.32
C VAL A 41 34.91 29.41 -5.79
N LEU A 42 35.33 28.52 -4.90
CA LEU A 42 34.44 27.56 -4.27
C LEU A 42 33.37 28.25 -3.40
N ALA A 43 33.75 29.27 -2.63
CA ALA A 43 32.80 30.06 -1.83
C ALA A 43 31.77 30.79 -2.71
N LEU A 44 32.15 31.21 -3.92
CA LEU A 44 31.24 31.87 -4.87
C LEU A 44 30.35 30.86 -5.64
N MET A 45 30.88 29.69 -5.99
CA MET A 45 30.14 28.67 -6.77
C MET A 45 29.23 27.78 -5.92
N THR A 46 29.52 27.61 -4.63
CA THR A 46 28.67 26.84 -3.69
C THR A 46 27.24 27.35 -3.59
N PRO A 47 26.91 28.66 -3.45
CA PRO A 47 25.51 29.12 -3.42
C PRO A 47 24.78 28.86 -4.75
N VAL A 48 25.48 28.96 -5.88
CA VAL A 48 24.93 28.65 -7.21
C VAL A 48 24.56 27.17 -7.31
N ASN A 49 25.47 26.28 -6.89
CA ASN A 49 25.23 24.84 -6.81
C ASN A 49 24.06 24.49 -5.88
N VAL A 50 24.01 25.08 -4.68
CA VAL A 50 22.92 24.85 -3.73
C VAL A 50 21.58 25.34 -4.29
N HIS A 51 21.54 26.50 -4.96
CA HIS A 51 20.33 27.00 -5.59
C HIS A 51 19.84 26.08 -6.71
N ALA A 52 20.74 25.66 -7.61
CA ALA A 52 20.42 24.73 -8.69
C ALA A 52 19.90 23.39 -8.16
N ALA A 53 20.57 22.82 -7.16
CA ALA A 53 20.17 21.56 -6.51
C ALA A 53 18.81 21.67 -5.79
N ARG A 54 18.54 22.78 -5.09
CA ARG A 54 17.24 23.03 -4.45
C ARG A 54 16.12 23.12 -5.49
N LYS A 55 16.36 23.84 -6.59
CA LYS A 55 15.39 23.99 -7.68
C LYS A 55 15.10 22.65 -8.37
N TYR A 56 16.14 21.86 -8.62
CA TYR A 56 16.00 20.49 -9.13
C TYR A 56 15.19 19.62 -8.16
N THR A 57 15.54 19.61 -6.87
CA THR A 57 14.84 18.81 -5.85
C THR A 57 13.36 19.19 -5.76
N SER A 58 13.04 20.48 -5.76
CA SER A 58 11.65 20.96 -5.75
C SER A 58 10.89 20.55 -7.02
N SER A 59 11.49 20.72 -8.20
CA SER A 59 10.86 20.30 -9.46
C SER A 59 10.69 18.77 -9.54
N GLN A 60 11.60 18.00 -8.95
CA GLN A 60 11.53 16.54 -8.86
C GLN A 60 10.40 16.09 -7.93
N GLN A 61 10.18 16.80 -6.82
CA GLN A 61 9.02 16.56 -5.95
C GLN A 61 7.70 16.82 -6.67
N SER A 62 7.58 17.92 -7.42
CA SER A 62 6.39 18.20 -8.24
C SER A 62 6.14 17.12 -9.30
N LEU A 63 7.21 16.58 -9.92
CA LEU A 63 7.10 15.45 -10.84
C LEU A 63 6.57 14.18 -10.16
N MET A 64 7.02 13.87 -8.92
CA MET A 64 6.51 12.72 -8.19
C MET A 64 5.02 12.84 -7.90
N VAL A 65 4.54 14.03 -7.49
CA VAL A 65 3.10 14.28 -7.26
C VAL A 65 2.28 14.07 -8.54
N ALA A 66 2.76 14.56 -9.69
CA ALA A 66 2.08 14.35 -10.97
C ALA A 66 2.05 12.87 -11.39
N ARG A 67 3.13 12.12 -11.13
CA ARG A 67 3.21 10.68 -11.38
C ARG A 67 2.24 9.89 -10.53
N ASP A 68 2.15 10.18 -9.24
CA ASP A 68 1.23 9.54 -8.32
C ASP A 68 -0.23 9.78 -8.76
N ARG A 69 -0.58 11.02 -9.13
CA ARG A 69 -1.91 11.37 -9.66
C ARG A 69 -2.27 10.55 -10.90
N LYS A 70 -1.36 10.46 -11.88
CA LYS A 70 -1.60 9.66 -13.09
C LYS A 70 -1.79 8.18 -12.76
N MET A 71 -0.97 7.63 -11.87
CA MET A 71 -1.06 6.23 -11.48
C MET A 71 -2.39 5.92 -10.80
N GLN A 72 -2.90 6.83 -9.97
CA GLN A 72 -4.21 6.72 -9.36
C GLN A 72 -5.33 6.66 -10.41
N VAL A 73 -5.35 7.60 -11.36
CA VAL A 73 -6.34 7.62 -12.46
C VAL A 73 -6.28 6.33 -13.29
N LEU A 74 -5.09 5.85 -13.62
CA LEU A 74 -4.92 4.59 -14.36
C LEU A 74 -5.43 3.38 -13.57
N SER A 75 -5.19 3.34 -12.26
CA SER A 75 -5.69 2.28 -11.39
C SER A 75 -7.22 2.26 -11.37
N GLU A 76 -7.85 3.42 -11.22
CA GLU A 76 -9.32 3.58 -11.25
C GLU A 76 -9.90 3.09 -12.60
N VAL A 77 -9.31 3.48 -13.72
CA VAL A 77 -9.75 3.05 -15.06
C VAL A 77 -9.64 1.54 -15.23
N LEU A 78 -8.56 0.92 -14.76
CA LEU A 78 -8.38 -0.53 -14.84
C LEU A 78 -9.40 -1.29 -13.98
N GLN A 79 -9.71 -0.78 -12.79
CA GLN A 79 -10.73 -1.36 -11.92
C GLN A 79 -12.13 -1.25 -12.52
N LEU A 80 -12.43 -0.17 -13.25
CA LEU A 80 -13.75 0.15 -13.79
C LEU A 80 -13.90 -0.14 -15.29
N ILE A 81 -12.93 -0.80 -15.93
CA ILE A 81 -12.87 -0.94 -17.39
C ILE A 81 -14.16 -1.51 -18.01
N ARG A 82 -14.80 -2.48 -17.34
CA ARG A 82 -16.07 -3.05 -17.81
C ARG A 82 -17.21 -2.03 -17.83
N GLN A 83 -17.30 -1.17 -16.82
CA GLN A 83 -18.32 -0.12 -16.76
C GLN A 83 -18.05 0.96 -17.81
N ILE A 84 -16.79 1.32 -18.00
CA ILE A 84 -16.38 2.28 -19.04
C ILE A 84 -16.78 1.77 -20.42
N LYS A 85 -16.47 0.49 -20.72
CA LYS A 85 -16.88 -0.18 -21.97
C LYS A 85 -18.39 -0.26 -22.13
N PHE A 86 -19.11 -0.61 -21.06
CA PHE A 86 -20.58 -0.69 -21.09
C PHE A 86 -21.24 0.68 -21.35
N SER A 87 -20.66 1.75 -20.81
CA SER A 87 -21.15 3.13 -20.97
C SER A 87 -20.66 3.82 -22.25
N ALA A 88 -19.80 3.18 -23.06
CA ALA A 88 -19.17 3.75 -24.26
C ALA A 88 -18.46 5.09 -24.00
N GLN A 89 -17.84 5.25 -22.83
CA GLN A 89 -17.17 6.50 -22.41
C GLN A 89 -15.65 6.48 -22.60
N GLU A 90 -15.11 5.61 -23.46
CA GLU A 90 -13.66 5.47 -23.62
C GLU A 90 -12.97 6.77 -24.01
N THR A 91 -13.56 7.54 -24.93
CA THR A 91 -13.00 8.82 -25.41
C THR A 91 -12.91 9.85 -24.29
N ARG A 92 -13.90 9.89 -23.40
CA ARG A 92 -13.89 10.79 -22.23
C ARG A 92 -12.76 10.42 -21.27
N TRP A 93 -12.62 9.13 -20.96
CA TRP A 93 -11.57 8.65 -20.05
C TRP A 93 -10.17 8.78 -20.66
N GLU A 94 -10.03 8.59 -21.97
CA GLU A 94 -8.80 8.89 -22.71
C GLU A 94 -8.41 10.35 -22.57
N GLY A 95 -9.37 11.28 -22.69
CA GLY A 95 -9.13 12.71 -22.44
C GLY A 95 -8.65 13.01 -21.02
N ILE A 96 -9.23 12.37 -20.01
CA ILE A 96 -8.81 12.53 -18.60
C ILE A 96 -7.37 12.02 -18.39
N ILE A 97 -7.05 10.84 -18.91
CA ILE A 97 -5.68 10.29 -18.85
C ILE A 97 -4.71 11.20 -19.61
N GLY A 98 -5.11 11.69 -20.78
CA GLY A 98 -4.34 12.62 -21.61
C GLY A 98 -4.00 13.91 -20.87
N GLN A 99 -4.98 14.53 -20.19
CA GLN A 99 -4.75 15.73 -19.39
C GLN A 99 -3.77 15.48 -18.23
N SER A 100 -3.94 14.35 -17.51
CA SER A 100 -3.01 13.98 -16.44
C SER A 100 -1.59 13.71 -16.97
N ARG A 101 -1.47 13.12 -18.16
CA ARG A 101 -0.19 12.90 -18.84
C ARG A 101 0.46 14.22 -19.26
N GLU A 102 -0.32 15.19 -19.76
CA GLU A 102 0.19 16.50 -20.15
C GLU A 102 0.76 17.28 -18.94
N GLU A 103 0.10 17.18 -17.78
CA GLU A 103 0.62 17.72 -16.52
C GLU A 103 1.95 17.05 -16.11
N GLU A 104 2.02 15.72 -16.18
CA GLU A 104 3.26 14.98 -15.91
C GLU A 104 4.38 15.38 -16.88
N LEU A 105 4.10 15.49 -18.18
CA LEU A 105 5.08 15.87 -19.19
C LEU A 105 5.61 17.29 -18.96
N ARG A 106 4.75 18.25 -18.59
CA ARG A 106 5.16 19.60 -18.21
C ARG A 106 6.07 19.61 -16.97
N ALA A 107 5.71 18.84 -15.95
CA ALA A 107 6.54 18.69 -14.75
C ALA A 107 7.88 18.00 -15.06
N GLN A 108 7.86 16.98 -15.92
CA GLN A 108 9.04 16.25 -16.36
C GLN A 108 9.97 17.15 -17.17
N TRP A 109 9.42 17.97 -18.06
CA TRP A 109 10.20 18.96 -18.81
C TRP A 109 10.82 20.01 -17.88
N SER A 110 10.08 20.49 -16.89
CA SER A 110 10.62 21.37 -15.85
C SER A 110 11.78 20.72 -15.09
N ALA A 111 11.60 19.47 -14.64
CA ALA A 111 12.61 18.72 -13.90
C ALA A 111 13.84 18.45 -14.78
N PHE A 112 13.64 18.13 -16.05
CA PHE A 112 14.71 17.91 -17.02
C PHE A 112 15.53 19.18 -17.28
N ARG A 113 14.87 20.34 -17.45
CA ARG A 113 15.57 21.64 -17.56
C ARG A 113 16.39 21.95 -16.31
N CYS A 114 15.82 21.71 -15.12
CA CYS A 114 16.54 21.89 -13.87
C CYS A 114 17.74 20.92 -13.76
N HIS A 115 17.57 19.67 -14.19
CA HIS A 115 18.65 18.68 -14.22
C HIS A 115 19.78 19.09 -15.17
N ILE A 116 19.47 19.55 -16.39
CA ILE A 116 20.47 20.08 -17.32
C ILE A 116 21.19 21.28 -16.69
N SER A 117 20.48 22.20 -16.06
CA SER A 117 21.11 23.34 -15.39
C SER A 117 22.06 22.91 -14.27
N GLN A 118 21.66 21.92 -13.46
CA GLN A 118 22.50 21.36 -12.41
C GLN A 118 23.73 20.65 -12.98
N LEU A 119 23.57 19.86 -14.04
CA LEU A 119 24.67 19.19 -14.74
C LEU A 119 25.63 20.20 -15.38
N ALA A 120 25.12 21.30 -15.94
CA ALA A 120 25.95 22.35 -16.51
C ALA A 120 26.79 23.06 -15.43
N VAL A 121 26.20 23.41 -14.28
CA VAL A 121 26.97 23.97 -13.16
C VAL A 121 28.02 22.97 -12.66
N TYR A 122 27.67 21.69 -12.59
CA TYR A 122 28.61 20.61 -12.23
C TYR A 122 29.81 20.57 -13.18
N LEU A 123 29.61 20.51 -14.50
CA LEU A 123 30.69 20.44 -15.49
C LEU A 123 31.53 21.71 -15.60
N THR A 124 30.93 22.88 -15.35
CA THR A 124 31.62 24.18 -15.51
C THR A 124 32.42 24.60 -14.27
N THR A 125 31.96 24.25 -13.07
CA THR A 125 32.66 24.56 -11.81
C THR A 125 34.15 24.15 -11.81
N PRO A 126 34.56 22.92 -12.19
CA PRO A 126 35.98 22.53 -12.17
C PRO A 126 36.84 23.22 -13.23
N VAL A 127 36.25 23.54 -14.38
CA VAL A 127 36.93 24.29 -15.44
C VAL A 127 37.24 25.70 -14.94
N ILE A 128 36.25 26.38 -14.34
CA ILE A 128 36.44 27.72 -13.77
C ILE A 128 37.46 27.69 -12.65
N LEU A 129 37.36 26.71 -11.74
CA LEU A 129 38.30 26.54 -10.63
C LEU A 129 39.73 26.33 -11.14
N SER A 130 39.93 25.46 -12.13
CA SER A 130 41.24 25.18 -12.72
C SER A 130 41.81 26.40 -13.43
N VAL A 131 41.00 27.14 -14.20
CA VAL A 131 41.43 28.36 -14.90
C VAL A 131 41.85 29.45 -13.92
N VAL A 132 41.09 29.68 -12.85
CA VAL A 132 41.43 30.70 -11.85
C VAL A 132 42.65 30.30 -11.03
N CYS A 133 42.73 29.05 -10.57
CA CYS A 133 43.86 28.55 -9.81
C CYS A 133 45.16 28.58 -10.62
N LEU A 134 45.18 28.00 -11.82
CA LEU A 134 46.38 27.97 -12.67
C LEU A 134 46.69 29.34 -13.27
N GLY A 135 45.67 30.13 -13.61
CA GLY A 135 45.83 31.48 -14.14
C GLY A 135 46.44 32.44 -13.12
N THR A 136 45.97 32.44 -11.88
CA THR A 136 46.57 33.24 -10.80
C THR A 136 48.01 32.83 -10.50
N HIS A 137 48.32 31.53 -10.55
CA HIS A 137 49.68 31.03 -10.41
C HIS A 137 50.59 31.49 -11.56
N ALA A 138 50.12 31.39 -12.80
CA ALA A 138 50.87 31.82 -13.98
C ALA A 138 51.14 33.34 -13.97
N LEU A 139 50.16 34.15 -13.56
CA LEU A 139 50.30 35.61 -13.47
C LEU A 139 51.26 36.05 -12.36
N MET A 140 51.20 35.43 -11.18
CA MET A 140 52.03 35.83 -10.03
C MET A 140 53.49 35.40 -10.15
N TYR A 141 53.75 34.24 -10.75
CA TYR A 141 55.09 33.63 -10.73
C TYR A 141 55.76 33.55 -12.10
N GLN A 142 55.07 33.91 -13.17
CA GLN A 142 55.54 33.87 -14.57
C GLN A 142 56.12 32.53 -15.04
N THR A 143 55.98 31.47 -14.24
CA THR A 143 56.44 30.12 -14.57
C THR A 143 55.32 29.13 -14.29
N LEU A 144 54.88 28.40 -15.32
CA LEU A 144 53.96 27.28 -15.18
C LEU A 144 54.61 26.02 -15.77
N SER A 145 55.17 25.18 -14.90
CA SER A 145 55.80 23.93 -15.32
C SER A 145 54.75 22.85 -15.56
N ALA A 146 54.88 22.07 -16.64
CA ALA A 146 53.89 21.02 -16.97
C ALA A 146 53.63 20.03 -15.81
N PRO A 147 54.65 19.49 -15.10
CA PRO A 147 54.44 18.66 -13.91
C PRO A 147 53.58 19.31 -12.81
N THR A 148 53.74 20.61 -12.57
CA THR A 148 52.95 21.33 -11.56
C THR A 148 51.50 21.52 -11.99
N ALA A 149 51.25 21.81 -13.26
CA ALA A 149 49.91 21.99 -13.80
C ALA A 149 49.13 20.66 -13.79
N PHE A 150 49.73 19.56 -14.26
CA PHE A 150 49.09 18.25 -14.26
C PHE A 150 48.81 17.74 -12.83
N SER A 151 49.74 17.94 -11.89
CA SER A 151 49.54 17.57 -10.49
C SER A 151 48.41 18.37 -9.84
N ALA A 152 48.32 19.68 -10.12
CA ALA A 152 47.26 20.53 -9.62
C ALA A 152 45.89 20.15 -10.18
N ILE A 153 45.77 19.89 -11.49
CA ILE A 153 44.52 19.44 -12.12
C ILE A 153 44.03 18.12 -11.50
N ALA A 154 44.94 17.16 -11.29
CA ALA A 154 44.58 15.87 -10.68
C ALA A 154 44.00 16.05 -9.26
N VAL A 155 44.62 16.91 -8.44
CA VAL A 155 44.12 17.22 -7.08
C VAL A 155 42.78 17.97 -7.14
N LEU A 156 42.63 18.95 -8.03
CA LEU A 156 41.38 19.71 -8.18
C LEU A 156 40.20 18.81 -8.58
N ASN A 157 40.41 17.89 -9.54
CA ASN A 157 39.40 16.90 -9.94
C ASN A 157 39.00 15.97 -8.78
N SER A 158 39.94 15.61 -7.89
CA SER A 158 39.63 14.77 -6.73
C SER A 158 38.76 15.49 -5.69
N ILE A 159 38.97 16.79 -5.49
CA ILE A 159 38.17 17.63 -4.59
C ILE A 159 36.75 17.83 -5.16
N GLU A 160 36.63 17.96 -6.48
CA GLU A 160 35.37 18.15 -7.19
C GLU A 160 34.38 17.00 -6.93
N ILE A 161 34.81 15.75 -7.08
CA ILE A 161 33.97 14.57 -6.84
C ILE A 161 33.39 14.60 -5.42
N VAL A 162 34.20 14.98 -4.44
CA VAL A 162 33.79 15.07 -3.03
C VAL A 162 32.81 16.22 -2.81
N MET A 163 33.02 17.37 -3.47
CA MET A 163 32.13 18.53 -3.41
C MET A 163 30.74 18.26 -4.01
N TYR A 164 30.65 17.38 -5.01
CA TYR A 164 29.36 16.95 -5.56
C TYR A 164 28.70 15.85 -4.73
N ALA A 165 29.46 14.83 -4.34
CA ALA A 165 28.92 13.67 -3.64
C ALA A 165 28.31 14.06 -2.28
N LEU A 166 28.89 15.03 -1.57
CA LEU A 166 28.46 15.38 -0.21
C LEU A 166 27.05 16.01 -0.16
N PRO A 167 26.72 17.05 -0.96
CA PRO A 167 25.35 17.56 -1.06
C PRO A 167 24.34 16.52 -1.57
N ASP A 168 24.72 15.68 -2.55
CA ASP A 168 23.86 14.61 -3.07
C ASP A 168 23.52 13.60 -1.97
N CYS A 169 24.52 13.14 -1.21
CA CYS A 169 24.32 12.27 -0.06
C CYS A 169 23.37 12.90 0.97
N VAL A 170 23.56 14.18 1.33
CA VAL A 170 22.68 14.90 2.26
C VAL A 170 21.25 14.95 1.74
N ALA A 171 21.04 15.28 0.46
CA ALA A 171 19.71 15.35 -0.15
C ALA A 171 19.02 13.98 -0.20
N ARG A 172 19.76 12.91 -0.53
CA ARG A 172 19.25 11.53 -0.55
C ARG A 172 18.89 11.05 0.85
N THR A 173 19.70 11.36 1.85
CA THR A 173 19.39 11.07 3.26
C THR A 173 18.16 11.83 3.72
N ALA A 174 18.03 13.12 3.41
CA ALA A 174 16.83 13.90 3.76
C ALA A 174 15.55 13.31 3.13
N THR A 175 15.62 12.90 1.86
CA THR A 175 14.50 12.22 1.19
C THR A 175 14.19 10.87 1.83
N GLY A 176 15.22 10.08 2.15
CA GLY A 176 15.07 8.82 2.87
C GLY A 176 14.42 8.99 4.24
N LEU A 177 14.79 10.02 5.00
CA LEU A 177 14.19 10.34 6.30
C LEU A 177 12.70 10.65 6.17
N ASN A 178 12.28 11.38 5.13
CA ASN A 178 10.86 11.64 4.87
C ASN A 178 10.07 10.36 4.52
N SER A 179 10.68 9.41 3.82
CA SER A 179 10.07 8.09 3.57
C SER A 179 9.98 7.26 4.85
N MET A 180 11.03 7.27 5.68
CA MET A 180 11.02 6.60 6.99
C MET A 180 9.96 7.19 7.93
N LYS A 181 9.75 8.51 7.91
CA LYS A 181 8.69 9.17 8.68
C LYS A 181 7.30 8.65 8.27
N ARG A 182 7.05 8.46 6.96
CA ARG A 182 5.79 7.91 6.46
C ARG A 182 5.57 6.46 6.89
N ILE A 183 6.61 5.62 6.80
CA ILE A 183 6.56 4.22 7.28
C ILE A 183 6.26 4.20 8.78
N ARG A 184 6.97 5.00 9.57
CA ARG A 184 6.75 5.12 11.02
C ARG A 184 5.32 5.53 11.35
N GLN A 185 4.80 6.56 10.69
CA GLN A 185 3.42 7.01 10.91
C GLN A 185 2.40 5.91 10.62
N HIS A 186 2.63 5.08 9.61
CA HIS A 186 1.76 3.94 9.32
C HIS A 186 1.88 2.85 10.38
N LEU A 187 3.10 2.50 10.82
CA LEU A 187 3.33 1.51 11.87
C LEU A 187 2.82 1.95 13.25
N GLU A 188 2.80 3.26 13.54
CA GLU A 188 2.25 3.83 14.77
C GLU A 188 0.73 4.08 14.70
N SER A 189 0.08 3.72 13.58
CA SER A 189 -1.38 3.82 13.48
C SER A 189 -2.06 2.88 14.48
N ARG A 190 -3.24 3.28 14.98
CA ARG A 190 -3.94 2.52 16.02
C ARG A 190 -4.34 1.14 15.51
N GLU A 191 -3.97 0.11 16.25
CA GLU A 191 -4.51 -1.23 16.05
C GLU A 191 -5.90 -1.31 16.69
N ASN A 192 -6.90 -1.71 15.90
CA ASN A 192 -8.23 -1.98 16.43
C ASN A 192 -8.21 -3.31 17.17
N ASN A 193 -8.43 -3.28 18.49
CA ASN A 193 -8.72 -4.49 19.26
C ASN A 193 -9.98 -4.25 20.13
N PRO A 194 -11.19 -4.43 19.58
CA PRO A 194 -12.41 -4.00 20.25
C PRO A 194 -12.97 -5.02 21.26
N ARG A 195 -12.28 -6.13 21.55
CA ARG A 195 -12.80 -7.16 22.46
C ARG A 195 -12.21 -7.02 23.85
N THR A 196 -13.04 -6.50 24.76
CA THR A 196 -12.63 -6.20 26.14
C THR A 196 -12.86 -7.38 27.09
N ASP A 197 -13.92 -8.19 26.88
CA ASP A 197 -14.30 -9.28 27.78
C ASP A 197 -14.70 -10.58 27.04
N SER A 198 -14.43 -11.72 27.67
CA SER A 198 -14.82 -13.06 27.18
C SER A 198 -16.24 -13.44 27.64
N ALA A 199 -17.10 -13.83 26.71
CA ALA A 199 -18.44 -14.37 26.98
C ALA A 199 -18.71 -15.66 26.18
N ALA A 200 -19.70 -16.45 26.60
CA ALA A 200 -20.07 -17.69 25.89
C ALA A 200 -20.74 -17.42 24.52
N ALA A 201 -21.36 -16.25 24.37
CA ALA A 201 -22.06 -15.81 23.18
C ALA A 201 -21.57 -14.43 22.74
N VAL A 202 -21.96 -14.00 21.53
CA VAL A 202 -21.69 -12.63 21.06
C VAL A 202 -22.77 -11.72 21.63
N GLU A 203 -22.37 -10.79 22.50
CA GLU A 203 -23.26 -9.96 23.29
C GLU A 203 -22.88 -8.48 23.17
N PHE A 204 -23.90 -7.64 23.03
CA PHE A 204 -23.80 -6.19 23.01
C PHE A 204 -24.60 -5.66 24.20
N SER A 205 -24.02 -4.74 24.96
CA SER A 205 -24.69 -4.09 26.08
C SER A 205 -24.55 -2.58 25.96
N ASN A 206 -25.66 -1.90 25.63
CA ASN A 206 -25.74 -0.46 25.40
C ASN A 206 -24.61 0.07 24.49
N ALA A 207 -24.26 -0.69 23.46
CA ALA A 207 -23.09 -0.43 22.64
C ALA A 207 -23.36 0.69 21.62
N THR A 208 -22.43 1.65 21.54
CA THR A 208 -22.42 2.70 20.52
C THR A 208 -21.28 2.43 19.56
N LEU A 209 -21.59 2.20 18.29
CA LEU A 209 -20.67 1.67 17.28
C LEU A 209 -20.46 2.69 16.16
N GLY A 210 -19.22 2.88 15.73
CA GLY A 210 -18.87 3.66 14.54
C GLY A 210 -17.87 2.93 13.65
N TRP A 211 -17.77 3.33 12.38
CA TRP A 211 -16.75 2.79 11.48
C TRP A 211 -15.34 3.14 11.95
N THR A 212 -14.37 2.30 11.60
CA THR A 212 -12.96 2.53 11.94
C THR A 212 -12.49 3.91 11.51
N GLY A 213 -11.94 4.67 12.45
CA GLY A 213 -11.53 6.07 12.25
C GLY A 213 -12.53 7.11 12.75
N THR A 214 -13.73 6.71 13.19
CA THR A 214 -14.69 7.62 13.84
C THR A 214 -14.18 8.01 15.22
N LEU A 215 -13.91 9.31 15.42
CA LEU A 215 -13.49 9.82 16.73
C LEU A 215 -14.71 10.10 17.63
N PRO A 216 -14.59 9.95 18.95
CA PRO A 216 -15.64 10.34 19.88
C PRO A 216 -15.94 11.84 19.72
N GLY A 217 -17.20 12.20 19.42
CA GLY A 217 -17.64 13.59 19.25
C GLY A 217 -17.67 14.11 17.81
N GLN A 218 -17.20 13.34 16.82
CA GLN A 218 -17.53 13.61 15.42
C GLN A 218 -18.93 13.06 15.13
N ALA A 219 -19.87 13.95 14.83
CA ALA A 219 -21.19 13.60 14.32
C ALA A 219 -21.02 13.02 12.90
N VAL A 220 -20.77 11.72 12.82
CA VAL A 220 -20.81 10.99 11.56
C VAL A 220 -22.17 10.31 11.48
N ASP A 221 -22.87 10.49 10.37
CA ASP A 221 -24.22 9.96 10.10
C ASP A 221 -24.32 8.41 10.10
N SER A 222 -23.27 7.70 10.51
CA SER A 222 -23.16 6.23 10.48
C SER A 222 -22.76 5.65 11.85
N ILE A 223 -23.40 6.13 12.91
CA ILE A 223 -23.24 5.60 14.27
C ILE A 223 -24.50 4.81 14.66
N LEU A 224 -24.31 3.57 15.14
CA LEU A 224 -25.38 2.81 15.80
C LEU A 224 -25.34 3.12 17.29
N HIS A 225 -26.48 3.52 17.87
CA HIS A 225 -26.57 3.92 19.27
C HIS A 225 -27.30 2.88 20.12
N GLY A 226 -26.79 2.65 21.35
CA GLY A 226 -27.50 1.90 22.39
C GLY A 226 -27.84 0.45 22.07
N VAL A 227 -27.07 -0.20 21.20
CA VAL A 227 -27.35 -1.56 20.74
C VAL A 227 -27.21 -2.54 21.91
N THR A 228 -28.30 -3.22 22.26
CA THR A 228 -28.33 -4.27 23.28
C THR A 228 -28.93 -5.54 22.69
N LEU A 229 -28.09 -6.52 22.40
CA LEU A 229 -28.51 -7.78 21.77
C LEU A 229 -27.58 -8.93 22.14
N CYS A 230 -28.10 -10.15 22.12
CA CYS A 230 -27.35 -11.37 22.37
C CYS A 230 -27.64 -12.38 21.25
N PHE A 231 -26.58 -12.93 20.66
CA PHE A 231 -26.68 -14.01 19.68
C PHE A 231 -26.49 -15.37 20.37
N PRO A 232 -27.57 -16.17 20.56
CA PRO A 232 -27.48 -17.42 21.29
C PRO A 232 -26.60 -18.45 20.57
N PRO A 233 -25.80 -19.24 21.32
CA PRO A 233 -24.90 -20.23 20.73
C PRO A 233 -25.66 -21.30 19.96
N SER A 234 -25.08 -21.78 18.85
CA SER A 234 -25.60 -22.86 18.00
C SER A 234 -26.99 -22.61 17.38
N LYS A 235 -27.50 -21.39 17.43
CA LYS A 235 -28.77 -21.00 16.81
C LYS A 235 -28.55 -20.12 15.57
N LEU A 236 -29.60 -20.03 14.75
CA LEU A 236 -29.67 -19.09 13.63
C LEU A 236 -30.39 -17.83 14.07
N SER A 237 -29.67 -16.73 14.11
CA SER A 237 -30.18 -15.39 14.37
C SER A 237 -30.27 -14.62 13.07
N LEU A 238 -31.42 -14.02 12.82
CA LEU A 238 -31.65 -13.20 11.66
C LEU A 238 -31.77 -11.73 12.05
N VAL A 239 -31.00 -10.89 11.36
CA VAL A 239 -31.05 -9.44 11.48
C VAL A 239 -31.64 -8.85 10.20
N THR A 240 -32.74 -8.12 10.33
CA THR A 240 -33.42 -7.46 9.21
C THR A 240 -33.61 -5.97 9.48
N GLY A 241 -33.73 -5.18 8.41
CA GLY A 241 -33.95 -3.74 8.51
C GLY A 241 -33.76 -3.04 7.15
N PRO A 242 -34.21 -1.79 6.99
CA PRO A 242 -34.13 -1.04 5.74
C PRO A 242 -32.69 -0.80 5.28
N ALA A 243 -32.48 -0.48 3.99
CA ALA A 243 -31.16 -0.14 3.48
C ALA A 243 -30.58 1.07 4.25
N GLY A 244 -29.29 1.02 4.59
CA GLY A 244 -28.62 2.12 5.32
C GLY A 244 -28.81 2.14 6.85
N CYS A 245 -29.58 1.25 7.47
CA CYS A 245 -29.78 1.25 8.93
C CYS A 245 -28.60 0.72 9.77
N GLY A 246 -27.42 0.49 9.18
CA GLY A 246 -26.22 0.07 9.93
C GLY A 246 -26.05 -1.45 10.11
N LYS A 247 -26.79 -2.31 9.42
CA LYS A 247 -26.64 -3.79 9.52
C LYS A 247 -25.20 -4.28 9.30
N SER A 248 -24.52 -3.78 8.26
CA SER A 248 -23.13 -4.14 7.99
C SER A 248 -22.18 -3.58 9.06
N LEU A 249 -22.48 -2.44 9.67
CA LEU A 249 -21.72 -1.92 10.82
C LEU A 249 -21.90 -2.83 12.05
N LEU A 250 -23.11 -3.34 12.28
CA LEU A 250 -23.34 -4.35 13.32
C LEU A 250 -22.50 -5.60 13.04
N LEU A 251 -22.46 -6.12 11.82
CA LEU A 251 -21.61 -7.27 11.50
C LEU A 251 -20.11 -6.97 11.66
N ALA A 252 -19.64 -5.83 11.17
CA ALA A 252 -18.26 -5.38 11.36
C ALA A 252 -17.90 -5.34 12.85
N SER A 253 -18.81 -4.90 13.71
CA SER A 253 -18.61 -4.89 15.16
C SER A 253 -18.52 -6.29 15.79
N THR A 254 -19.26 -7.28 15.28
CA THR A 254 -19.11 -8.68 15.73
C THR A 254 -17.73 -9.26 15.37
N LEU A 255 -17.18 -8.85 14.23
CA LEU A 255 -15.87 -9.29 13.74
C LEU A 255 -14.71 -8.53 14.41
N GLY A 256 -14.99 -7.35 14.97
CA GLY A 256 -13.99 -6.49 15.58
C GLY A 256 -13.39 -5.46 14.63
N GLU A 257 -14.07 -5.14 13.53
CA GLU A 257 -13.65 -4.18 12.50
C GLU A 257 -14.28 -2.79 12.67
N SER A 258 -14.97 -2.56 13.80
CA SER A 258 -15.60 -1.28 14.14
C SER A 258 -14.99 -0.66 15.40
N THR A 259 -15.14 0.64 15.56
CA THR A 259 -14.77 1.36 16.79
C THR A 259 -15.93 1.36 17.78
N LEU A 260 -15.68 0.91 19.01
CA LEU A 260 -16.62 1.01 20.13
C LEU A 260 -16.46 2.39 20.79
N LEU A 261 -17.49 3.23 20.69
CA LEU A 261 -17.51 4.59 21.27
C LEU A 261 -18.06 4.60 22.70
N GLY A 262 -18.91 3.63 23.05
CA GLY A 262 -19.49 3.48 24.38
C GLY A 262 -20.19 2.13 24.55
N GLY A 263 -20.45 1.71 25.79
CA GLY A 263 -20.99 0.39 26.11
C GLY A 263 -19.95 -0.74 26.05
N THR A 264 -20.40 -1.98 25.90
CA THR A 264 -19.50 -3.16 25.87
C THR A 264 -19.90 -4.15 24.78
N ILE A 265 -18.91 -4.74 24.11
CA ILE A 265 -19.06 -5.89 23.21
C ILE A 265 -18.30 -7.06 23.83
N ARG A 266 -18.97 -8.20 23.96
CA ARG A 266 -18.38 -9.45 24.46
C ARG A 266 -18.51 -10.54 23.41
N GLY A 267 -17.54 -11.44 23.38
CA GLY A 267 -17.56 -12.58 22.49
C GLY A 267 -16.72 -13.74 23.03
N PRO A 268 -16.83 -14.93 22.43
CA PRO A 268 -16.06 -16.09 22.85
C PRO A 268 -14.56 -15.88 22.62
N ARG A 269 -13.76 -16.10 23.68
CA ARG A 269 -12.29 -15.92 23.69
C ARG A 269 -11.60 -16.69 22.56
N ASP A 270 -12.01 -17.93 22.33
CA ASP A 270 -11.48 -18.82 21.29
C ASP A 270 -12.45 -18.99 20.11
N GLY A 271 -13.36 -18.02 19.94
CA GLY A 271 -14.33 -18.03 18.86
C GLY A 271 -13.64 -17.91 17.49
N LYS A 272 -13.72 -18.97 16.68
CA LYS A 272 -13.37 -18.90 15.26
C LYS A 272 -14.56 -18.40 14.45
N TYR A 273 -14.35 -17.33 13.69
CA TYR A 273 -15.36 -16.69 12.84
C TYR A 273 -15.10 -17.06 11.38
N ALA A 274 -16.17 -17.34 10.64
CA ALA A 274 -16.13 -17.32 9.17
C ALA A 274 -17.13 -16.27 8.69
N TYR A 275 -16.65 -15.39 7.83
CA TYR A 275 -17.39 -14.25 7.33
C TYR A 275 -17.67 -14.39 5.83
N VAL A 276 -18.92 -14.18 5.44
CA VAL A 276 -19.34 -14.04 4.05
C VAL A 276 -19.79 -12.61 3.84
N ALA A 277 -18.94 -11.84 3.14
CA ALA A 277 -19.18 -10.43 2.86
C ALA A 277 -20.24 -10.19 1.79
N GLN A 278 -20.87 -9.01 1.83
CA GLN A 278 -21.85 -8.56 0.83
C GLN A 278 -21.28 -8.52 -0.60
N VAL A 279 -19.98 -8.24 -0.73
CA VAL A 279 -19.26 -8.37 -2.00
C VAL A 279 -18.24 -9.49 -1.82
N PRO A 280 -18.48 -10.69 -2.36
CA PRO A 280 -17.57 -11.81 -2.21
C PRO A 280 -16.18 -11.50 -2.78
N TRP A 281 -15.16 -11.60 -1.93
CA TRP A 281 -13.77 -11.55 -2.35
C TRP A 281 -13.23 -12.96 -2.60
N LEU A 282 -12.58 -13.19 -3.72
CA LEU A 282 -11.99 -14.49 -4.08
C LEU A 282 -10.50 -14.30 -4.38
N GLU A 283 -9.71 -15.28 -3.96
CA GLU A 283 -8.28 -15.33 -4.23
C GLU A 283 -8.04 -15.71 -5.69
N ASN A 284 -6.95 -15.20 -6.27
CA ASN A 284 -6.55 -15.52 -7.64
C ASN A 284 -5.88 -16.91 -7.69
N THR A 285 -6.66 -17.95 -7.40
CA THR A 285 -6.28 -19.36 -7.40
C THR A 285 -7.45 -20.22 -7.93
N SER A 286 -7.27 -21.54 -7.98
CA SER A 286 -8.34 -22.48 -8.35
C SER A 286 -9.57 -22.39 -7.44
N ILE A 287 -10.73 -22.81 -7.97
CA ILE A 287 -11.98 -22.90 -7.20
C ILE A 287 -11.80 -23.76 -5.95
N ARG A 288 -11.13 -24.92 -6.08
CA ARG A 288 -10.82 -25.80 -4.95
C ARG A 288 -10.02 -25.07 -3.87
N ASN A 289 -8.95 -24.37 -4.24
CA ASN A 289 -8.11 -23.67 -3.27
C ASN A 289 -8.84 -22.51 -2.59
N ASN A 290 -9.73 -21.83 -3.30
CA ASN A 290 -10.63 -20.84 -2.71
C ASN A 290 -11.56 -21.44 -1.65
N ILE A 291 -12.10 -22.65 -1.86
CA ILE A 291 -12.95 -23.33 -0.87
C ILE A 291 -12.14 -23.80 0.33
N LEU A 292 -10.99 -24.43 0.08
CA LEU A 292 -10.12 -24.95 1.13
C LEU A 292 -9.54 -23.83 2.01
N PHE A 293 -9.14 -22.73 1.39
CA PHE A 293 -8.61 -21.53 2.04
C PHE A 293 -7.56 -21.86 3.11
N SER A 294 -6.47 -22.51 2.66
CA SER A 294 -5.36 -23.03 3.49
C SER A 294 -5.67 -24.19 4.42
N ASN A 295 -6.89 -24.75 4.42
CA ASN A 295 -7.20 -25.99 5.12
C ASN A 295 -6.82 -27.22 4.29
N LEU A 296 -6.57 -28.35 4.96
CA LEU A 296 -6.32 -29.63 4.30
C LEU A 296 -7.60 -30.16 3.64
N LEU A 297 -7.44 -30.83 2.49
CA LEU A 297 -8.55 -31.42 1.74
C LEU A 297 -9.10 -32.67 2.44
N ASP A 298 -10.22 -32.51 3.15
CA ASP A 298 -11.15 -33.59 3.49
C ASP A 298 -12.18 -33.77 2.38
N ILE A 299 -12.08 -34.88 1.63
CA ILE A 299 -12.95 -35.23 0.49
C ILE A 299 -14.41 -35.37 0.93
N SER A 300 -14.68 -35.95 2.10
CA SER A 300 -16.05 -36.18 2.58
C SER A 300 -16.73 -34.85 2.86
N ARG A 301 -16.03 -33.96 3.59
CA ARG A 301 -16.52 -32.62 3.91
C ARG A 301 -16.64 -31.76 2.66
N TYR A 302 -15.65 -31.84 1.76
CA TYR A 302 -15.63 -31.07 0.52
C TYR A 302 -16.84 -31.37 -0.36
N ASN A 303 -17.13 -32.65 -0.59
CA ASN A 303 -18.32 -33.07 -1.36
C ASN A 303 -19.64 -32.64 -0.69
N LYS A 304 -19.72 -32.73 0.65
CA LYS A 304 -20.89 -32.23 1.40
C LYS A 304 -21.09 -30.72 1.21
N VAL A 305 -20.00 -29.94 1.20
CA VAL A 305 -20.03 -28.50 0.98
C VAL A 305 -20.42 -28.16 -0.46
N LEU A 306 -19.83 -28.85 -1.46
CA LEU A 306 -20.20 -28.67 -2.87
C LEU A 306 -21.69 -28.97 -3.11
N PHE A 307 -22.20 -30.04 -2.49
CA PHE A 307 -23.63 -30.35 -2.51
C PHE A 307 -24.42 -29.23 -1.84
N ALA A 308 -24.10 -28.86 -0.61
CA ALA A 308 -24.87 -27.89 0.16
C ALA A 308 -24.94 -26.50 -0.51
N CYS A 309 -23.87 -26.12 -1.20
CA CYS A 309 -23.77 -24.84 -1.93
C CYS A 309 -24.27 -24.90 -3.37
N ASP A 310 -24.79 -26.04 -3.84
CA ASP A 310 -25.28 -26.22 -5.21
C ASP A 310 -24.23 -25.89 -6.29
N LEU A 311 -22.97 -26.28 -6.06
CA LEU A 311 -21.85 -25.95 -6.96
C LEU A 311 -21.57 -27.02 -8.02
N TYR A 312 -22.16 -28.22 -7.91
CA TYR A 312 -21.88 -29.32 -8.84
C TYR A 312 -22.19 -28.97 -10.29
N GLN A 313 -23.32 -28.28 -10.53
CA GLN A 313 -23.70 -27.88 -11.88
C GLN A 313 -22.71 -26.86 -12.44
N ASP A 314 -22.30 -25.85 -11.66
CA ASP A 314 -21.29 -24.88 -12.09
C ASP A 314 -19.96 -25.55 -12.42
N LEU A 315 -19.51 -26.46 -11.55
CA LEU A 315 -18.25 -27.19 -11.74
C LEU A 315 -18.27 -28.06 -13.00
N SER A 316 -19.41 -28.67 -13.35
CA SER A 316 -19.53 -29.47 -14.57
C SER A 316 -19.41 -28.65 -15.86
N LEU A 317 -19.70 -27.34 -15.79
CA LEU A 317 -19.59 -26.42 -16.91
C LEU A 317 -18.18 -25.86 -17.08
N PHE A 318 -17.35 -25.89 -16.04
CA PHE A 318 -15.98 -25.41 -16.12
C PHE A 318 -15.06 -26.44 -16.79
N PRO A 319 -14.21 -26.05 -17.77
CA PRO A 319 -13.34 -26.98 -18.48
C PRO A 319 -12.41 -27.81 -17.58
N GLY A 320 -12.01 -27.25 -16.44
CA GLY A 320 -11.14 -27.91 -15.46
C GLY A 320 -11.86 -28.31 -14.17
N GLY A 321 -13.20 -28.28 -14.16
CA GLY A 321 -13.98 -28.54 -12.95
C GLY A 321 -13.59 -27.60 -11.80
N ASP A 322 -13.21 -28.19 -10.66
CA ASP A 322 -12.79 -27.45 -9.47
C ASP A 322 -11.32 -27.00 -9.50
N ALA A 323 -10.54 -27.48 -10.48
CA ALA A 323 -9.18 -27.00 -10.74
C ALA A 323 -9.15 -25.73 -11.60
N THR A 324 -10.31 -25.25 -12.09
CA THR A 324 -10.40 -24.03 -12.89
C THR A 324 -9.97 -22.80 -12.09
N GLU A 325 -9.13 -21.97 -12.71
CA GLU A 325 -8.65 -20.70 -12.16
C GLU A 325 -9.76 -19.64 -12.16
N VAL A 326 -9.99 -19.04 -11.00
CA VAL A 326 -11.03 -18.02 -10.79
C VAL A 326 -10.68 -16.69 -11.47
N GLY A 327 -9.39 -16.37 -11.55
CA GLY A 327 -8.87 -15.11 -12.06
C GLY A 327 -8.93 -13.97 -11.02
N PRO A 328 -8.29 -12.82 -11.29
CA PRO A 328 -8.28 -11.69 -10.36
C PRO A 328 -9.71 -11.21 -10.10
N ASN A 329 -10.08 -11.03 -8.83
CA ASN A 329 -11.43 -10.64 -8.39
C ASN A 329 -12.58 -11.51 -8.96
N GLY A 330 -12.30 -12.75 -9.36
CA GLY A 330 -13.29 -13.68 -9.92
C GLY A 330 -13.95 -13.19 -11.21
N VAL A 331 -13.20 -12.53 -12.08
CA VAL A 331 -13.68 -12.01 -13.38
C VAL A 331 -14.40 -13.05 -14.23
N ASN A 332 -14.09 -14.35 -14.06
CA ASN A 332 -14.65 -15.48 -14.80
C ASN A 332 -15.98 -16.03 -14.23
N LEU A 333 -16.39 -15.59 -13.04
CA LEU A 333 -17.57 -16.11 -12.33
C LEU A 333 -18.74 -15.13 -12.36
N SER A 334 -19.96 -15.65 -12.45
CA SER A 334 -21.18 -14.85 -12.26
C SER A 334 -21.33 -14.38 -10.81
N GLY A 335 -22.18 -13.37 -10.57
CA GLY A 335 -22.44 -12.87 -9.22
C GLY A 335 -22.87 -13.99 -8.26
N GLY A 336 -23.90 -14.76 -8.61
CA GLY A 336 -24.39 -15.88 -7.79
C GLY A 336 -23.36 -17.00 -7.58
N GLN A 337 -22.49 -17.25 -8.56
CA GLN A 337 -21.38 -18.21 -8.41
C GLN A 337 -20.34 -17.73 -7.39
N LYS A 338 -19.96 -16.45 -7.41
CA LYS A 338 -19.03 -15.88 -6.43
C LYS A 338 -19.56 -16.01 -5.01
N TRP A 339 -20.87 -15.77 -4.84
CA TRP A 339 -21.53 -15.92 -3.55
C TRP A 339 -21.56 -17.35 -3.05
N ARG A 340 -21.98 -18.30 -3.89
CA ARG A 340 -21.99 -19.74 -3.54
C ARG A 340 -20.59 -20.24 -3.20
N LEU A 341 -19.56 -19.79 -3.93
CA LEU A 341 -18.16 -20.13 -3.67
C LEU A 341 -17.67 -19.54 -2.33
N SER A 342 -18.01 -18.29 -2.03
CA SER A 342 -17.65 -17.66 -0.76
C SER A 342 -18.36 -18.31 0.44
N LEU A 343 -19.63 -18.67 0.27
CA LEU A 343 -20.39 -19.44 1.27
C LEU A 343 -19.79 -20.84 1.46
N ALA A 344 -19.39 -21.51 0.38
CA ALA A 344 -18.72 -22.81 0.43
C ALA A 344 -17.44 -22.74 1.26
N ARG A 345 -16.60 -21.73 1.04
CA ARG A 345 -15.40 -21.46 1.86
C ARG A 345 -15.73 -21.29 3.34
N ALA A 346 -16.77 -20.51 3.67
CA ALA A 346 -17.19 -20.31 5.06
C ALA A 346 -17.72 -21.59 5.74
N LEU A 347 -18.46 -22.42 5.00
CA LEU A 347 -18.96 -23.71 5.50
C LEU A 347 -17.86 -24.76 5.61
N TYR A 348 -16.89 -24.74 4.69
CA TYR A 348 -15.74 -25.64 4.74
C TYR A 348 -14.88 -25.37 5.98
N SER A 349 -14.67 -24.10 6.32
CA SER A 349 -13.92 -23.67 7.51
C SER A 349 -14.42 -24.36 8.81
N PRO A 350 -13.52 -24.67 9.76
CA PRO A 350 -13.88 -25.21 11.07
C PRO A 350 -14.44 -24.15 12.04
N ALA A 351 -14.78 -22.95 11.58
CA ALA A 351 -15.32 -21.87 12.41
C ALA A 351 -16.62 -22.24 13.12
N ASN A 352 -16.77 -21.79 14.38
CA ASN A 352 -17.95 -22.03 15.21
C ASN A 352 -19.02 -20.95 15.03
N ILE A 353 -18.62 -19.78 14.54
CA ILE A 353 -19.50 -18.62 14.30
C ILE A 353 -19.48 -18.29 12.82
N LEU A 354 -20.64 -18.34 12.18
CA LEU A 354 -20.86 -17.97 10.79
C LEU A 354 -21.53 -16.60 10.74
N VAL A 355 -20.86 -15.63 10.14
CA VAL A 355 -21.38 -14.28 9.94
C VAL A 355 -21.61 -14.07 8.45
N MET A 356 -22.83 -13.72 8.06
CA MET A 356 -23.26 -13.68 6.66
C MET A 356 -23.97 -12.37 6.39
N ASP A 357 -23.42 -11.54 5.50
CA ASP A 357 -24.01 -10.26 5.08
C ASP A 357 -24.72 -10.45 3.74
N ASP A 358 -26.06 -10.52 3.73
CA ASP A 358 -26.95 -10.53 2.56
C ASP A 358 -26.67 -11.56 1.44
N ILE A 359 -26.40 -12.81 1.83
CA ILE A 359 -26.02 -13.93 0.93
C ILE A 359 -27.05 -14.32 -0.14
N PHE A 360 -28.31 -13.88 -0.02
CA PHE A 360 -29.39 -14.26 -0.93
C PHE A 360 -29.66 -13.22 -2.01
N SER A 361 -29.03 -12.05 -1.93
CA SER A 361 -29.29 -10.91 -2.83
C SER A 361 -28.99 -11.18 -4.31
N ALA A 362 -28.02 -12.05 -4.60
CA ALA A 362 -27.53 -12.34 -5.95
C ALA A 362 -27.90 -13.75 -6.45
N VAL A 363 -28.78 -14.45 -5.75
CA VAL A 363 -29.15 -15.85 -6.03
C VAL A 363 -30.66 -15.92 -6.29
N ASP A 364 -31.07 -16.76 -7.25
CA ASP A 364 -32.49 -16.99 -7.53
C ASP A 364 -33.19 -17.73 -6.37
N VAL A 365 -34.53 -17.72 -6.39
CA VAL A 365 -35.35 -18.27 -5.31
C VAL A 365 -35.15 -19.78 -5.11
N HIS A 366 -34.94 -20.54 -6.19
CA HIS A 366 -34.77 -21.98 -6.09
C HIS A 366 -33.42 -22.33 -5.45
N THR A 367 -32.34 -21.74 -5.94
CA THR A 367 -31.02 -21.93 -5.33
C THR A 367 -30.97 -21.36 -3.91
N ALA A 368 -31.63 -20.23 -3.61
CA ALA A 368 -31.73 -19.71 -2.25
C ALA A 368 -32.43 -20.70 -1.28
N SER A 369 -33.53 -21.33 -1.72
CA SER A 369 -34.24 -22.36 -0.95
C SER A 369 -33.35 -23.59 -0.69
N HIS A 370 -32.58 -24.00 -1.69
CA HIS A 370 -31.62 -25.08 -1.57
C HIS A 370 -30.50 -24.75 -0.58
N LEU A 371 -29.89 -23.56 -0.66
CA LEU A 371 -28.87 -23.08 0.27
C LEU A 371 -29.39 -23.00 1.71
N TYR A 372 -30.62 -22.52 1.90
CA TYR A 372 -31.24 -22.49 3.22
C TYR A 372 -31.42 -23.89 3.82
N THR A 373 -31.97 -24.81 3.03
CA THR A 373 -32.29 -26.18 3.48
C THR A 373 -31.04 -27.04 3.68
N ASN A 374 -30.04 -26.91 2.80
CA ASN A 374 -28.88 -27.80 2.80
C ASN A 374 -27.63 -27.19 3.44
N ALA A 375 -27.44 -25.88 3.32
CA ALA A 375 -26.24 -25.20 3.81
C ALA A 375 -26.44 -24.64 5.23
N LEU A 376 -27.57 -23.97 5.50
CA LEU A 376 -27.78 -23.28 6.79
C LEU A 376 -28.43 -24.14 7.88
N THR A 377 -29.32 -25.07 7.52
CA THR A 377 -30.15 -25.81 8.51
C THR A 377 -29.70 -27.26 8.76
N ARG A 378 -28.90 -27.85 7.86
CA ARG A 378 -28.36 -29.21 7.98
C ARG A 378 -27.03 -29.27 8.75
N HIS A 379 -26.48 -30.49 8.82
CA HIS A 379 -25.31 -30.87 9.62
C HIS A 379 -24.05 -29.99 9.49
N LEU A 380 -23.82 -29.31 8.37
CA LEU A 380 -22.64 -28.45 8.21
C LEU A 380 -22.68 -27.18 9.07
N ALA A 381 -23.87 -26.65 9.33
CA ALA A 381 -24.05 -25.38 10.04
C ALA A 381 -24.94 -25.49 11.29
N LYS A 382 -25.64 -26.61 11.51
CA LYS A 382 -26.59 -26.79 12.62
C LYS A 382 -26.00 -26.51 14.00
N ASP A 383 -24.78 -26.97 14.25
CA ASP A 383 -24.13 -26.85 15.58
C ASP A 383 -23.38 -25.52 15.74
N ARG A 384 -23.40 -24.67 14.72
CA ARG A 384 -22.71 -23.37 14.68
C ARG A 384 -23.66 -22.23 15.01
N THR A 385 -23.12 -21.20 15.66
CA THR A 385 -23.82 -19.92 15.80
C THR A 385 -23.86 -19.26 14.44
N ARG A 386 -25.04 -18.93 13.93
CA ARG A 386 -25.22 -18.36 12.60
C ARG A 386 -25.88 -16.99 12.74
N ILE A 387 -25.19 -15.95 12.28
CA ILE A 387 -25.67 -14.58 12.25
C ILE A 387 -25.86 -14.24 10.77
N LEU A 388 -27.11 -14.05 10.36
CA LEU A 388 -27.46 -13.73 8.99
C LEU A 388 -28.13 -12.35 8.95
N VAL A 389 -27.56 -11.45 8.15
CA VAL A 389 -28.21 -10.20 7.77
C VAL A 389 -28.88 -10.39 6.42
N THR A 390 -30.12 -9.92 6.29
CA THR A 390 -30.77 -9.85 4.97
C THR A 390 -31.76 -8.70 4.89
N SER A 391 -32.02 -8.24 3.66
CA SER A 391 -33.01 -7.20 3.40
C SER A 391 -34.45 -7.75 3.52
N PRO A 392 -35.44 -6.93 3.94
CA PRO A 392 -36.81 -7.40 4.24
C PRO A 392 -37.56 -8.04 3.06
N ILE A 393 -37.15 -7.74 1.83
CA ILE A 393 -37.86 -8.14 0.60
C ILE A 393 -37.74 -9.65 0.33
N ILE A 394 -36.62 -10.28 0.70
CA ILE A 394 -36.36 -11.71 0.45
C ILE A 394 -36.91 -12.59 1.59
N PHE A 395 -37.10 -12.00 2.76
CA PHE A 395 -37.45 -12.68 4.01
C PHE A 395 -38.76 -13.52 3.97
N PRO A 396 -39.89 -13.03 3.43
CA PRO A 396 -41.17 -13.74 3.53
C PRO A 396 -41.21 -15.07 2.76
N CYS A 397 -40.39 -15.21 1.73
CA CYS A 397 -40.41 -16.35 0.82
C CYS A 397 -39.72 -17.60 1.39
N VAL A 398 -38.76 -17.43 2.32
CA VAL A 398 -37.88 -18.53 2.76
C VAL A 398 -37.92 -18.78 4.28
N PHE A 399 -38.25 -17.78 5.10
CA PHE A 399 -37.95 -17.81 6.55
C PHE A 399 -39.16 -17.61 7.47
N ARG A 400 -40.15 -18.51 7.45
CA ARG A 400 -41.38 -18.38 8.28
C ARG A 400 -41.25 -18.72 9.78
N LYS A 401 -40.13 -19.25 10.28
CA LYS A 401 -40.01 -19.79 11.67
C LYS A 401 -38.68 -19.47 12.38
N LEU A 402 -38.14 -18.25 12.25
CA LEU A 402 -36.87 -17.88 12.89
C LEU A 402 -37.03 -16.83 13.99
N THR A 403 -36.10 -16.83 14.94
CA THR A 403 -35.93 -15.76 15.92
C THR A 403 -35.40 -14.53 15.17
N THR A 404 -36.28 -13.55 14.96
CA THR A 404 -35.99 -12.33 14.21
C THR A 404 -35.62 -11.18 15.14
N LEU A 405 -34.53 -10.49 14.81
CA LEU A 405 -34.16 -9.21 15.40
C LEU A 405 -34.32 -8.14 14.31
N SER A 406 -35.25 -7.21 14.50
CA SER A 406 -35.40 -6.04 13.63
C SER A 406 -34.58 -4.89 14.21
N LEU A 407 -33.68 -4.32 13.38
CA LEU A 407 -32.97 -3.07 13.69
C LEU A 407 -33.79 -1.85 13.32
#